data_AF-A0AAW0ELX9-F1
#
_entry.id   AF-A0AAW0ELX9-F1
#
_cell.length_a   1.000
_cell.length_b   1.000
_cell.length_c   1.000
_cell.angle_alpha   90.00
_cell.angle_beta   90.00
_cell.angle_gamma   90.00
#
_symmetry.space_group_name_H-M   'P 1'
#
loop_
_entity.id
_entity.type
_entity.pdbx_description
1 polymer ?
#
loop_
_entity_poly.entity_id
_entity_poly.type
_entity_poly.pdbx_seq_one_letter_code
_entity_poly.pdbx_strand_id
1 'polypeptide(L)'
;MVQLNTYDIFVEMQNKTVFHFTLYSTVATCTCVVLYVLSGVFGYADFGSKVRDSVLSLYDPIREPYMAVGYIGIIVKICVAFALHMIPFRDALYHFFRWTPAEVPYWKHCLVMAVPTTAALLCGLFIPTINTVLGLLGSFCGGIIGMIMPALFYMYTGHFTLREVGLLNYVATHLLLVGGVVSVVFGTVTTIYSTSQSSFVS
;
A
#
# COMPACT_ATOMS: atom_id res chain seq x y z
N MET A 1 0.51 2.45 1.96
CA MET A 1 -0.51 2.28 3.02
C MET A 1 -0.24 3.30 4.13
N VAL A 2 -0.82 4.50 4.07
CA VAL A 2 -0.65 5.54 5.11
C VAL A 2 -1.52 5.29 6.35
N GLN A 3 -2.50 4.39 6.23
CA GLN A 3 -3.52 4.12 7.24
C GLN A 3 -2.95 3.56 8.54
N LEU A 4 -1.87 2.78 8.49
CA LEU A 4 -1.25 2.18 9.67
C LEU A 4 -0.60 3.24 10.59
N ASN A 5 -0.01 4.27 10.00
CA ASN A 5 0.70 5.32 10.74
C ASN A 5 -0.22 6.52 11.07
N THR A 6 -1.50 6.42 10.71
CA THR A 6 -2.47 7.52 10.86
C THR A 6 -2.63 7.94 12.32
N TYR A 7 -2.62 7.00 13.25
CA TYR A 7 -2.76 7.29 14.68
C TYR A 7 -1.56 8.06 15.23
N ASP A 8 -0.33 7.66 14.90
CA ASP A 8 0.89 8.36 15.35
C ASP A 8 0.93 9.78 14.79
N ILE A 9 0.59 9.96 13.51
CA ILE A 9 0.50 11.28 12.88
C ILE A 9 -0.57 12.14 13.57
N PHE A 10 -1.72 11.56 13.91
CA PHE A 10 -2.80 12.30 14.58
C PHE A 10 -2.38 12.79 15.97
N VAL A 11 -1.59 12.00 16.71
CA VAL A 11 -1.08 12.39 18.04
C VAL A 11 -0.02 13.49 17.95
N GLU A 12 0.78 13.51 16.88
CA GLU A 12 1.81 14.52 16.65
C GLU A 12 1.26 15.84 16.08
N MET A 13 0.03 15.83 15.55
CA MET A 13 -0.59 17.05 15.01
C MET A 13 -0.81 18.13 16.08
N GLN A 14 -0.48 19.37 15.72
CA GLN A 14 -0.68 20.54 16.57
C GLN A 14 -2.17 20.73 16.97
N ASN A 15 -3.09 20.53 16.02
CA ASN A 15 -4.54 20.63 16.23
C ASN A 15 -5.21 19.25 16.12
N LYS A 16 -5.42 18.58 17.26
CA LYS A 16 -5.97 17.21 17.37
C LYS A 16 -7.49 17.16 17.17
N THR A 17 -7.96 17.47 15.96
CA THR A 17 -9.38 17.39 15.62
C THR A 17 -9.60 16.57 14.35
N VAL A 18 -10.69 15.80 14.29
CA VAL A 18 -11.03 14.92 13.16
C VAL A 18 -11.18 15.70 11.85
N PHE A 19 -11.74 16.91 11.93
CA PHE A 19 -11.90 17.79 10.77
C PHE A 19 -10.55 18.19 10.16
N HIS A 20 -9.62 18.70 10.99
CA HIS A 20 -8.30 19.11 10.50
C HIS A 20 -7.49 17.92 9.98
N PHE A 21 -7.56 16.77 10.66
CA PHE A 21 -6.92 15.55 10.19
C PHE A 21 -7.43 15.13 8.80
N THR A 22 -8.75 15.13 8.60
CA THR A 22 -9.38 14.79 7.31
C THR A 22 -8.99 15.79 6.23
N LEU A 23 -8.98 17.09 6.55
CA LEU A 23 -8.58 18.14 5.60
C LEU A 23 -7.13 17.97 5.15
N TYR A 24 -6.18 17.85 6.08
CA TYR A 24 -4.76 17.69 5.75
C TYR A 24 -4.49 16.38 4.99
N SER A 25 -5.12 15.28 5.40
CA SER A 25 -5.03 14.00 4.69
C SER A 25 -5.58 14.09 3.27
N THR A 26 -6.70 14.81 3.08
CA THR A 26 -7.31 15.01 1.76
C THR A 26 -6.40 15.86 0.86
N VAL A 27 -5.83 16.95 1.36
CA VAL A 27 -4.90 17.80 0.60
C VAL A 27 -3.64 17.03 0.21
N ALA A 28 -3.05 16.27 1.14
CA ALA A 28 -1.89 15.44 0.87
C ALA A 28 -2.17 14.37 -0.18
N THR A 29 -3.30 13.66 -0.04
CA THR A 29 -3.71 12.62 -1.00
C THR A 29 -4.00 13.21 -2.37
N CYS A 30 -4.70 14.35 -2.44
CA CYS A 30 -4.97 15.05 -3.69
C CYS A 30 -3.67 15.45 -4.40
N THR A 31 -2.69 15.95 -3.64
CA THR A 31 -1.37 16.30 -4.17
C THR A 31 -0.67 15.07 -4.75
N CYS A 32 -0.69 13.93 -4.03
CA CYS A 32 -0.14 12.67 -4.55
C CYS A 32 -0.85 12.20 -5.82
N VAL A 33 -2.18 12.31 -5.89
CA VAL A 33 -2.96 11.95 -7.09
C VAL A 33 -2.54 12.80 -8.28
N VAL A 34 -2.40 14.11 -8.12
CA VAL A 34 -1.94 15.00 -9.20
C VAL A 34 -0.56 14.57 -9.68
N LEU A 35 0.39 14.31 -8.78
CA LEU A 35 1.74 13.85 -9.14
C LEU A 35 1.72 12.51 -9.89
N TYR A 36 0.88 11.56 -9.46
CA TYR A 36 0.74 10.26 -10.12
C TYR A 36 0.13 10.40 -11.51
N VAL A 37 -0.93 11.19 -11.67
CA VAL A 37 -1.56 11.45 -12.97
C VAL A 37 -0.55 12.10 -13.91
N LEU A 38 0.17 13.13 -13.48
CA LEU A 38 1.20 13.77 -14.29
C LEU A 38 2.30 12.78 -14.68
N SER A 39 2.82 12.00 -13.74
CA SER A 39 3.85 11.00 -14.02
C SER A 39 3.39 9.92 -15.01
N GLY A 40 2.12 9.50 -14.92
CA GLY A 40 1.54 8.50 -15.82
C GLY A 40 1.29 9.06 -17.22
N VAL A 41 0.77 10.28 -17.32
CA VAL A 41 0.50 10.93 -18.61
C VAL A 41 1.81 11.21 -19.36
N PHE A 42 2.82 11.79 -18.71
CA PHE A 42 4.12 12.03 -19.35
C PHE A 42 4.84 10.71 -19.68
N GLY A 43 4.82 9.74 -18.76
CA GLY A 43 5.41 8.42 -19.03
C GLY A 43 4.75 7.69 -20.21
N TYR A 44 3.44 7.84 -20.39
CA TYR A 44 2.75 7.28 -21.55
C TYR A 44 3.00 8.09 -22.83
N ALA A 45 3.14 9.42 -22.74
CA ALA A 45 3.44 10.27 -23.89
C ALA A 45 4.80 9.97 -24.51
N ASP A 46 5.82 9.66 -23.70
CA ASP A 46 7.18 9.38 -24.18
C ASP A 46 7.31 8.03 -24.89
N PHE A 47 6.61 7.01 -24.40
CA PHE A 47 6.82 5.62 -24.86
C PHE A 47 5.61 4.99 -25.56
N GLY A 48 4.44 5.60 -25.46
CA GLY A 48 3.19 5.11 -26.02
C GLY A 48 2.88 3.67 -25.62
N SER A 49 2.60 2.83 -26.62
CA SER A 49 2.23 1.43 -26.43
C SER A 49 3.36 0.51 -25.92
N LYS A 50 4.58 1.02 -25.77
CA LYS A 50 5.73 0.23 -25.27
C LYS A 50 5.76 0.09 -23.75
N VAL A 51 4.97 0.88 -23.01
CA VAL A 51 4.86 0.77 -21.55
C VAL A 51 4.08 -0.50 -21.20
N ARG A 52 4.76 -1.54 -20.71
CA ARG A 52 4.12 -2.80 -20.28
C ARG A 52 4.04 -2.92 -18.77
N ASP A 53 5.17 -2.89 -18.08
CA ASP A 53 5.22 -3.16 -16.64
C ASP A 53 5.69 -1.96 -15.82
N SER A 54 6.92 -1.50 -16.06
CA SER A 54 7.46 -0.31 -15.41
C SER A 54 7.86 0.69 -16.47
N VAL A 55 7.37 1.93 -16.36
CA VAL A 55 7.85 3.05 -17.20
C VAL A 55 9.35 3.23 -16.98
N LEU A 56 9.82 2.98 -15.76
CA LEU A 56 11.21 3.20 -15.39
C LEU A 56 12.13 2.32 -16.24
N SER A 57 11.84 1.02 -16.39
CA SER A 57 12.69 0.08 -17.15
C SER A 57 12.85 0.42 -18.62
N LEU A 58 12.05 1.36 -19.15
CA LEU A 58 12.10 1.77 -20.54
C LEU A 58 13.07 2.94 -20.79
N TYR A 59 13.48 3.65 -19.73
CA TYR A 59 14.50 4.69 -19.79
C TYR A 59 15.91 4.10 -19.66
N ASP A 60 16.82 4.51 -20.55
CA ASP A 60 18.23 4.12 -20.54
C ASP A 60 19.07 5.07 -19.65
N PRO A 61 19.50 4.66 -18.43
CA PRO A 61 20.19 5.55 -17.51
C PRO A 61 21.62 5.93 -17.97
N ILE A 62 22.21 5.19 -18.91
CA ILE A 62 23.58 5.45 -19.41
C ILE A 62 23.58 6.56 -20.46
N ARG A 63 22.52 6.65 -21.27
CA ARG A 63 22.42 7.62 -22.36
C ARG A 63 21.96 8.99 -21.87
N GLU A 64 21.16 9.03 -20.81
CA GLU A 64 20.53 10.25 -20.30
C GLU A 64 20.91 10.51 -18.83
N PRO A 65 21.82 11.46 -18.55
CA PRO A 65 22.34 11.67 -17.19
C PRO A 65 21.26 12.16 -16.21
N TYR A 66 20.23 12.86 -16.68
CA TYR A 66 19.10 13.30 -15.84
C TYR A 66 18.29 12.12 -15.30
N MET A 67 18.07 11.09 -16.13
CA MET A 67 17.40 9.87 -15.72
C MET A 67 18.26 9.08 -14.74
N ALA A 68 19.59 9.03 -14.94
CA ALA A 68 20.52 8.38 -14.01
C ALA A 68 20.39 8.91 -12.57
N VAL A 69 20.31 10.24 -12.40
CA VAL A 69 20.12 10.87 -11.08
C VAL A 69 18.77 10.47 -10.47
N GLY A 70 17.69 10.44 -11.28
CA GLY A 70 16.38 9.97 -10.85
C GLY A 70 16.40 8.52 -10.36
N TYR A 71 17.10 7.64 -11.06
CA TYR A 71 17.30 6.25 -10.67
C TYR A 71 18.01 6.10 -9.32
N ILE A 72 19.08 6.86 -9.08
CA ILE A 72 19.78 6.87 -7.79
C ILE A 72 18.82 7.30 -6.67
N GLY A 73 18.02 8.35 -6.91
CA GLY A 73 17.01 8.80 -5.97
C GLY A 73 15.97 7.73 -5.66
N ILE A 74 15.51 6.99 -6.67
CA ILE A 74 14.56 5.87 -6.50
C ILE A 74 15.19 4.73 -5.70
N ILE A 75 16.45 4.37 -5.95
CA ILE A 75 17.16 3.34 -5.19
C ILE A 75 17.24 3.72 -3.72
N VAL A 76 17.69 4.93 -3.42
CA VAL A 76 17.77 5.44 -2.04
C VAL A 76 16.38 5.45 -1.39
N LYS A 77 15.36 5.93 -2.11
CA LYS A 77 13.97 5.95 -1.64
C LYS A 77 13.47 4.55 -1.29
N ILE A 78 13.71 3.55 -2.13
CA ILE A 78 13.25 2.17 -1.91
C ILE A 78 13.97 1.58 -0.68
N CYS A 79 15.28 1.80 -0.54
CA CYS A 79 16.04 1.33 0.63
C CYS A 79 15.50 1.92 1.94
N VAL A 80 15.32 3.25 1.98
CA VAL A 80 14.79 3.94 3.16
C VAL A 80 13.33 3.54 3.43
N ALA A 81 12.51 3.46 2.39
CA ALA A 81 11.12 3.03 2.53
C ALA A 81 11.04 1.62 3.11
N PHE A 82 11.82 0.66 2.61
CA PHE A 82 11.82 -0.71 3.13
C PHE A 82 12.20 -0.74 4.62
N ALA A 83 13.24 0.00 5.02
CA ALA A 83 13.63 0.12 6.42
C ALA A 83 12.51 0.70 7.29
N LEU A 84 11.82 1.75 6.83
CA LEU A 84 10.71 2.36 7.55
C LEU A 84 9.49 1.43 7.67
N HIS A 85 9.21 0.60 6.65
CA HIS A 85 8.09 -0.35 6.70
C HIS A 85 8.33 -1.52 7.68
N MET A 86 9.58 -1.83 8.01
CA MET A 86 9.89 -2.87 9.00
C MET A 86 9.47 -2.50 10.42
N ILE A 87 9.34 -1.21 10.74
CA ILE A 87 8.92 -0.72 12.07
C ILE A 87 7.48 -1.15 12.40
N PRO A 88 6.44 -0.76 11.63
CA PRO A 88 5.06 -1.19 11.92
C PRO A 88 4.87 -2.70 11.73
N PHE A 89 5.65 -3.32 10.83
CA PHE A 89 5.61 -4.78 10.64
C PHE A 89 6.08 -5.53 11.89
N ARG A 90 7.14 -5.05 12.55
CA ARG A 90 7.60 -5.57 13.83
C ARG A 90 6.54 -5.43 14.91
N ASP A 91 5.95 -4.25 15.03
CA ASP A 91 5.00 -3.97 16.10
C ASP A 91 3.72 -4.80 15.91
N ALA A 92 3.29 -5.01 14.66
CA ALA A 92 2.20 -5.94 14.32
C ALA A 92 2.52 -7.39 14.71
N LEU A 93 3.74 -7.87 14.47
CA LEU A 93 4.15 -9.22 14.87
C LEU A 93 4.20 -9.39 16.39
N TYR A 94 4.73 -8.42 17.14
CA TYR A 94 4.72 -8.49 18.60
C TYR A 94 3.29 -8.47 19.16
N HIS A 95 2.40 -7.70 18.56
CA HIS A 95 0.99 -7.73 18.92
C HIS A 95 0.36 -9.10 18.63
N PHE A 96 0.63 -9.70 17.47
CA PHE A 96 0.13 -11.01 17.09
C PHE A 96 0.60 -12.13 18.02
N PHE A 97 1.89 -12.13 18.39
CA PHE A 97 2.47 -13.10 19.31
C PHE A 97 2.21 -12.77 20.80
N ARG A 98 1.52 -11.66 21.09
CA ARG A 98 1.29 -11.12 22.45
C ARG A 98 2.58 -10.99 23.25
N TRP A 99 3.67 -10.60 22.58
CA TRP A 99 4.96 -10.42 23.21
C TRP A 99 5.13 -8.99 23.70
N THR A 100 5.51 -8.85 24.96
CA THR A 100 5.91 -7.60 25.59
C THR A 100 7.30 -7.21 25.07
N PRO A 101 7.47 -6.04 24.39
CA PRO A 101 8.75 -5.66 23.78
C PRO A 101 9.94 -5.63 24.76
N ALA A 102 9.67 -5.47 26.06
CA ALA A 102 10.67 -5.42 27.12
C ALA A 102 11.22 -6.79 27.56
N GLU A 103 10.56 -7.89 27.23
CA GLU A 103 10.92 -9.24 27.73
C GLU A 103 11.50 -10.15 26.64
N VAL A 104 11.51 -9.69 25.40
CA VAL A 104 11.94 -10.51 24.26
C VAL A 104 13.47 -10.50 24.14
N PRO A 105 14.14 -11.66 24.14
CA PRO A 105 15.59 -11.72 23.95
C PRO A 105 16.00 -11.31 22.52
N TYR A 106 17.17 -10.66 22.37
CA TYR A 106 17.71 -10.14 21.10
C TYR A 106 17.71 -11.15 19.94
N TRP A 107 17.96 -12.43 20.21
CA TRP A 107 17.92 -13.47 19.17
C TRP A 107 16.52 -13.64 18.55
N LYS A 108 15.46 -13.55 19.37
CA LYS A 108 14.07 -13.60 18.88
C LYS A 108 13.74 -12.37 18.05
N HIS A 109 14.22 -11.18 18.44
CA HIS A 109 14.08 -9.96 17.64
C HIS A 109 14.73 -10.12 16.26
N CYS A 110 15.96 -10.64 16.20
CA CYS A 110 16.65 -10.92 14.94
C CYS A 110 15.86 -11.89 14.06
N LEU A 111 15.35 -12.99 14.63
CA LEU A 111 14.60 -13.99 13.87
C LEU A 111 13.30 -13.41 13.29
N VAL A 112 12.54 -12.66 14.09
CA VAL A 112 11.26 -12.06 13.68
C VAL A 112 11.43 -11.05 12.53
N MET A 113 12.56 -10.35 12.44
CA MET A 113 12.86 -9.43 11.33
C MET A 113 13.54 -10.13 10.15
N ALA A 114 14.48 -11.04 10.41
CA ALA A 114 15.27 -11.70 9.38
C ALA A 114 14.41 -12.61 8.52
N VAL A 115 13.56 -13.46 9.11
CA VAL A 115 12.74 -14.43 8.37
C VAL A 115 11.86 -13.75 7.29
N PRO A 116 11.03 -12.75 7.60
CA PRO A 116 10.20 -12.08 6.61
C PRO A 116 11.00 -11.22 5.63
N THR A 117 12.15 -10.66 6.03
CA THR A 117 13.04 -9.94 5.11
C THR A 117 13.67 -10.88 4.09
N THR A 118 14.17 -12.03 4.54
CA THR A 118 14.72 -13.07 3.66
C THR A 118 13.64 -13.64 2.76
N ALA A 119 12.43 -13.88 3.28
CA ALA A 119 11.30 -14.31 2.47
C ALA A 119 10.94 -13.27 1.39
N ALA A 120 10.90 -11.98 1.73
CA ALA A 120 10.67 -10.90 0.77
C ALA A 120 11.76 -10.84 -0.31
N LEU A 121 13.03 -11.04 0.06
CA LEU A 121 14.15 -11.11 -0.88
C LEU A 121 14.01 -12.30 -1.84
N LEU A 122 13.69 -13.49 -1.31
CA LEU A 122 13.47 -14.68 -2.13
C LEU A 122 12.29 -14.49 -3.08
N CYS A 123 11.17 -13.95 -2.61
CA CYS A 123 10.01 -13.62 -3.45
C CYS A 123 10.39 -12.61 -4.55
N GLY A 124 11.17 -11.57 -4.22
CA GLY A 124 11.64 -10.59 -5.20
C GLY A 124 12.60 -11.18 -6.24
N LEU A 125 13.36 -12.22 -5.89
CA LEU A 125 14.24 -12.92 -6.83
C LEU A 125 13.46 -13.81 -7.80
N PHE A 126 12.39 -14.48 -7.33
CA PHE A 126 11.62 -15.43 -8.13
C PHE A 126 10.43 -14.82 -8.89
N ILE A 127 9.96 -13.63 -8.51
CA ILE A 127 8.82 -12.97 -9.17
C ILE A 127 9.34 -11.80 -10.02
N PRO A 128 9.54 -11.99 -11.33
CA PRO A 128 10.16 -10.98 -12.20
C PRO A 128 9.22 -9.84 -12.60
N THR A 129 7.94 -9.87 -12.18
CA THR A 129 6.92 -8.90 -12.59
C THR A 129 6.40 -8.08 -11.42
N ILE A 130 6.76 -6.80 -11.39
CA ILE A 130 6.31 -5.86 -10.34
C ILE A 130 4.78 -5.71 -10.33
N ASN A 131 4.14 -5.81 -11.50
CA ASN A 131 2.68 -5.69 -11.65
C ASN A 131 1.89 -6.75 -10.88
N THR A 132 2.38 -8.00 -10.81
CA THR A 132 1.67 -9.06 -10.09
C THR A 132 1.75 -8.84 -8.59
N VAL A 133 2.91 -8.41 -8.09
CA VAL A 133 3.10 -8.08 -6.67
C VAL A 133 2.26 -6.85 -6.29
N LEU A 134 2.30 -5.78 -7.08
CA LEU A 134 1.50 -4.58 -6.83
C LEU A 134 -0.01 -4.84 -6.96
N GLY A 135 -0.42 -5.69 -7.91
CA GLY A 135 -1.82 -6.09 -8.10
C GLY A 135 -2.37 -6.92 -6.94
N LEU A 136 -1.63 -7.94 -6.49
CA LEU A 136 -1.99 -8.72 -5.30
C LEU A 136 -1.97 -7.87 -4.03
N LEU A 137 -0.91 -7.09 -3.82
CA LEU A 137 -0.79 -6.22 -2.64
C LEU A 137 -1.92 -5.18 -2.61
N GLY A 138 -2.21 -4.54 -3.74
CA GLY A 138 -3.26 -3.54 -3.85
C GLY A 138 -4.66 -4.10 -3.61
N SER A 139 -4.98 -5.23 -4.26
CA SER A 139 -6.29 -5.87 -4.13
C SER A 139 -6.52 -6.48 -2.75
N PHE A 140 -5.55 -7.21 -2.21
CA PHE A 140 -5.68 -7.88 -0.92
C PHE A 140 -5.56 -6.89 0.25
N CYS A 141 -4.43 -6.19 0.36
CA CYS A 141 -4.19 -5.28 1.48
C CYS A 141 -5.08 -4.03 1.39
N GLY A 142 -5.17 -3.42 0.19
CA GLY A 142 -6.01 -2.23 -0.01
C GLY A 142 -7.51 -2.53 0.10
N GLY A 143 -7.97 -3.69 -0.34
CA GLY A 143 -9.36 -4.09 -0.17
C GLY A 143 -9.71 -4.38 1.28
N ILE A 144 -8.91 -5.21 1.97
CA ILE A 144 -9.19 -5.63 3.35
C ILE A 144 -8.97 -4.48 4.35
N ILE A 145 -7.76 -3.93 4.40
CA ILE A 145 -7.40 -2.89 5.39
C ILE A 145 -7.96 -1.54 4.96
N GLY A 146 -7.95 -1.26 3.65
CA GLY A 146 -8.31 0.05 3.14
C GLY A 146 -9.80 0.33 3.05
N MET A 147 -10.62 -0.69 2.78
CA MET A 147 -12.07 -0.53 2.56
C MET A 147 -12.92 -1.35 3.53
N ILE A 148 -12.66 -2.66 3.65
CA ILE A 148 -13.51 -3.56 4.47
C ILE A 148 -13.40 -3.22 5.96
N MET A 149 -12.18 -3.12 6.49
CA MET A 149 -11.93 -2.85 7.90
C MET A 149 -12.56 -1.52 8.40
N PRO A 150 -12.38 -0.36 7.72
CA PRO A 150 -13.02 0.88 8.17
C PRO A 150 -14.55 0.82 8.07
N ALA A 151 -15.11 0.14 7.05
CA ALA A 151 -16.56 -0.04 6.93
C ALA A 151 -17.13 -0.88 8.09
N LEU A 152 -16.44 -1.97 8.47
CA LEU A 152 -16.82 -2.80 9.60
C LEU A 152 -16.71 -2.04 10.92
N PHE A 153 -15.60 -1.32 11.16
CA PHE A 153 -15.45 -0.55 12.39
C PHE A 153 -16.57 0.47 12.56
N TYR A 154 -16.93 1.20 11.50
CA TYR A 154 -18.02 2.17 11.55
C TYR A 154 -19.40 1.52 11.79
N MET A 155 -19.63 0.31 11.30
CA MET A 155 -20.87 -0.43 11.53
C MET A 155 -20.97 -0.98 12.96
N TYR A 156 -19.84 -1.39 13.55
CA TYR A 156 -19.78 -2.00 14.88
C TYR A 156 -19.64 -1.00 16.04
N THR A 157 -19.42 0.30 15.80
CA THR A 157 -19.33 1.33 16.86
C THR A 157 -20.66 1.66 17.57
N GLY A 158 -21.75 0.94 17.28
CA GLY A 158 -23.07 1.14 17.89
C GLY A 158 -23.89 2.24 17.20
N HIS A 159 -25.22 2.21 17.35
CA HIS A 159 -26.15 3.20 16.76
C HIS A 159 -26.16 3.24 15.21
N PHE A 160 -25.97 2.09 14.56
CA PHE A 160 -26.06 2.00 13.10
C PHE A 160 -27.52 1.90 12.61
N THR A 161 -28.29 2.96 12.86
CA THR A 161 -29.65 3.11 12.35
C THR A 161 -29.66 4.17 11.24
N LEU A 162 -30.38 3.93 10.13
CA LEU A 162 -30.56 4.89 9.03
C LEU A 162 -30.93 6.32 9.48
N ARG A 163 -31.61 6.42 10.64
CA ARG A 163 -32.08 7.66 11.23
C ARG A 163 -31.02 8.47 11.99
N GLU A 164 -29.97 7.82 12.49
CA GLU A 164 -28.87 8.45 13.25
C GLU A 164 -27.67 8.78 12.36
N VAL A 165 -27.34 7.89 11.43
CA VAL A 165 -26.14 8.00 10.59
C VAL A 165 -26.39 8.86 9.33
N GLY A 166 -27.64 8.91 8.89
CA GLY A 166 -28.04 9.54 7.63
C GLY A 166 -27.79 8.63 6.41
N LEU A 167 -28.59 8.83 5.36
CA LEU A 167 -28.60 7.98 4.17
C LEU A 167 -27.24 7.95 3.47
N LEU A 168 -26.55 9.09 3.38
CA LEU A 168 -25.25 9.19 2.70
C LEU A 168 -24.20 8.32 3.36
N ASN A 169 -24.02 8.43 4.68
CA ASN A 169 -23.02 7.64 5.41
C ASN A 169 -23.37 6.16 5.44
N TYR A 170 -24.66 5.82 5.53
CA TYR A 170 -25.14 4.44 5.46
C TYR A 170 -24.84 3.80 4.10
N VAL A 171 -25.14 4.49 3.01
CA VAL A 171 -24.84 4.01 1.65
C VAL A 171 -23.33 3.96 1.43
N ALA A 172 -22.58 4.98 1.85
CA ALA A 172 -21.13 5.03 1.71
C ALA A 172 -20.44 3.86 2.43
N THR A 173 -20.87 3.49 3.64
CA THR A 173 -20.30 2.33 4.34
C THR A 173 -20.59 1.01 3.66
N HIS A 174 -21.79 0.81 3.13
CA HIS A 174 -22.11 -0.39 2.35
C HIS A 174 -21.35 -0.43 1.03
N LEU A 175 -21.18 0.70 0.36
CA LEU A 175 -20.37 0.80 -0.86
C LEU A 175 -18.89 0.50 -0.59
N LEU A 176 -18.34 0.97 0.53
CA LEU A 176 -16.97 0.64 0.93
C LEU A 176 -16.82 -0.86 1.23
N LEU A 177 -17.79 -1.45 1.93
CA LEU A 177 -17.78 -2.88 2.23
C LEU A 177 -17.84 -3.74 0.95
N VAL A 178 -18.85 -3.50 0.11
CA VAL A 178 -19.07 -4.24 -1.13
C VAL A 178 -17.92 -3.98 -2.11
N GLY A 179 -17.52 -2.72 -2.28
CA GLY A 179 -16.39 -2.34 -3.12
C GLY A 179 -15.08 -2.97 -2.67
N GLY A 180 -14.85 -3.06 -1.36
CA GLY A 180 -13.71 -3.78 -0.79
C GLY A 180 -13.74 -5.26 -1.12
N VAL A 181 -14.88 -5.94 -0.94
CA VAL A 181 -15.03 -7.37 -1.28
C VAL A 181 -14.83 -7.61 -2.77
N VAL A 182 -15.43 -6.76 -3.62
CA VAL A 182 -15.25 -6.81 -5.09
C VAL A 182 -13.78 -6.60 -5.45
N SER A 183 -13.10 -5.62 -4.85
CA SER A 183 -11.68 -5.35 -5.08
C SER A 183 -10.80 -6.56 -4.71
N VAL A 184 -11.05 -7.20 -3.56
CA VAL A 184 -10.29 -8.38 -3.14
C VAL A 184 -10.55 -9.54 -4.10
N VAL A 185 -11.81 -9.87 -4.39
CA VAL A 185 -12.16 -11.04 -5.21
C VAL A 185 -11.70 -10.83 -6.65
N PHE A 186 -12.13 -9.75 -7.31
CA PHE A 186 -11.76 -9.51 -8.70
C PHE A 186 -10.28 -9.20 -8.85
N GLY A 187 -9.69 -8.41 -7.95
CA GLY A 187 -8.27 -8.05 -8.03
C GLY A 187 -7.31 -9.22 -7.80
N THR A 188 -7.64 -10.15 -6.89
CA THR A 188 -6.84 -11.37 -6.73
C THR A 188 -7.02 -12.30 -7.92
N VAL A 189 -8.25 -12.49 -8.38
CA VAL A 189 -8.56 -13.34 -9.54
C VAL A 189 -7.85 -12.84 -10.80
N THR A 190 -7.93 -11.55 -11.12
CA THR A 190 -7.25 -11.00 -12.31
C THR A 190 -5.74 -11.14 -12.22
N THR A 191 -5.16 -10.97 -11.03
CA THR A 191 -3.72 -11.10 -10.86
C THR A 191 -3.24 -12.55 -10.94
N ILE A 192 -4.02 -13.51 -10.46
CA ILE A 192 -3.72 -14.94 -10.60
C ILE A 192 -3.82 -15.36 -12.07
N TYR A 193 -4.88 -14.95 -12.77
CA TYR A 193 -5.03 -15.26 -14.20
C TYR A 193 -3.92 -14.64 -15.04
N SER A 194 -3.55 -13.37 -14.78
CA SER A 194 -2.46 -12.72 -15.51
C SER A 194 -1.11 -13.37 -15.27
N THR A 195 -0.85 -13.82 -14.04
CA THR A 195 0.37 -14.57 -13.67
C THR A 195 0.41 -15.95 -14.33
N SER A 196 -0.70 -16.69 -14.28
CA SER A 196 -0.78 -18.03 -14.89
C SER A 196 -0.57 -17.97 -16.40
N GLN A 197 -1.17 -17.00 -17.09
CA GLN A 197 -1.01 -16.86 -18.54
C GLN A 197 0.43 -16.49 -18.93
N SER A 198 1.11 -15.69 -18.11
CA SER A 198 2.53 -15.34 -18.36
C SER A 198 3.47 -16.51 -18.09
N SER A 199 3.15 -17.44 -17.18
CA SER A 199 3.92 -18.67 -16.97
C SER A 199 3.84 -19.68 -18.12
N PHE A 200 2.77 -19.69 -18.92
CA PHE A 200 2.60 -20.61 -20.06
C PHE A 200 3.18 -20.09 -21.39
N VAL A 201 3.60 -18.82 -21.44
CA VAL A 201 4.12 -18.17 -22.65
C VAL A 201 5.65 -17.99 -22.60
N SER A 202 6.29 -18.35 -21.48
CA SER A 202 7.76 -18.41 -21.35
C SER A 202 8.29 -19.82 -21.61
#